data_AF-A0A3N5LYE7-F1
#
_entry.id   AF-A0A3N5LYE7-F1
#
_cell.length_a   1.000
_cell.length_b   1.000
_cell.length_c   1.000
_cell.angle_alpha   90.00
_cell.angle_beta   90.00
_cell.angle_gamma   90.00
#
_symmetry.space_group_name_H-M   'P 1'
#
loop_
_entity.id
_entity.type
_entity.pdbx_description
1 polymer ?
#
loop_
_entity_poly.entity_id
_entity_poly.type
_entity_poly.pdbx_seq_one_letter_code
_entity_poly.pdbx_strand_id
1 'polypeptide(L)'
;GLMLTRQNLPTIDRRTYGPAAGIARGAYVLADAAGDETPELILIASGSEVALALEAHERLAAEGVRSRVVNLASWQLFGRQDAAYRESVLPAACRRRLAVEAGVSFGWERWLGDQGEIIGLDRYGASAPAGTLFDQFGFTADNVHARAKAVLNR
;
A
#
# COMPACT_ATOMS: atom_id res chain seq x y z
N GLY A 1 -8.62 -18.14 2.43
CA GLY A 1 -8.70 -18.40 0.98
C GLY A 1 -7.57 -17.68 0.28
N LEU A 2 -7.34 -17.97 -1.01
CA LEU A 2 -6.39 -17.25 -1.85
C LEU A 2 -7.17 -16.38 -2.83
N MET A 3 -6.75 -15.12 -2.99
CA MET A 3 -7.28 -14.19 -3.99
C MET A 3 -6.20 -14.01 -5.06
N LEU A 4 -6.51 -14.39 -6.30
CA LEU A 4 -5.55 -14.42 -7.41
C LEU A 4 -6.03 -13.52 -8.55
N THR A 5 -5.10 -12.83 -9.20
CA THR A 5 -5.41 -11.95 -10.32
C THR A 5 -5.64 -12.75 -11.60
N ARG A 6 -6.45 -12.17 -12.51
CA ARG A 6 -6.56 -12.68 -13.88
C ARG A 6 -5.44 -12.16 -14.77
N GLN A 7 -5.04 -10.91 -14.53
CA GLN A 7 -4.01 -10.19 -15.27
C GLN A 7 -2.62 -10.52 -14.77
N ASN A 8 -1.63 -10.31 -15.65
CA ASN A 8 -0.22 -10.41 -15.32
C ASN A 8 0.17 -9.32 -14.32
N LEU A 9 1.07 -9.66 -13.39
CA LEU A 9 1.67 -8.73 -12.45
C LEU A 9 3.19 -8.70 -12.65
N PRO A 10 3.85 -7.55 -12.40
CA PRO A 10 5.29 -7.50 -12.39
C PRO A 10 5.85 -8.35 -11.25
N THR A 11 6.99 -9.00 -11.50
CA THR A 11 7.75 -9.66 -10.45
C THR A 11 8.54 -8.62 -9.66
N ILE A 12 8.30 -8.54 -8.35
CA ILE A 12 9.00 -7.63 -7.45
C ILE A 12 10.45 -8.11 -7.26
N ASP A 13 11.44 -7.27 -7.58
CA ASP A 13 12.87 -7.58 -7.36
C ASP A 13 13.19 -7.59 -5.85
N ARG A 14 13.49 -8.77 -5.32
CA ARG A 14 13.77 -8.99 -3.90
C ARG A 14 15.20 -8.65 -3.48
N ARG A 15 16.03 -8.19 -4.41
CA ARG A 15 17.33 -7.59 -4.09
C ARG A 15 17.18 -6.11 -3.71
N THR A 16 16.15 -5.46 -4.24
CA THR A 16 15.81 -4.06 -3.95
C THR A 16 14.78 -3.96 -2.84
N TYR A 17 13.72 -4.77 -2.92
CA TYR A 17 12.59 -4.72 -2.00
C TYR A 17 12.60 -5.87 -0.99
N GLY A 18 11.85 -5.69 0.09
CA GLY A 18 11.74 -6.61 1.22
C GLY A 18 11.44 -8.06 0.80
N PRO A 19 11.96 -9.05 1.56
CA PRO A 19 11.94 -10.45 1.15
C PRO A 19 10.53 -11.03 1.16
N ALA A 20 10.27 -11.96 0.24
CA ALA A 20 8.97 -12.63 0.12
C ALA A 20 8.56 -13.40 1.39
N ALA A 21 9.53 -13.81 2.23
CA ALA A 21 9.27 -14.49 3.51
C ALA A 21 8.36 -13.68 4.46
N GLY A 22 8.31 -12.34 4.32
CA GLY A 22 7.41 -11.49 5.08
C GLY A 22 5.92 -11.79 4.86
N ILE A 23 5.56 -12.43 3.75
CA ILE A 23 4.16 -12.81 3.44
C ILE A 23 3.55 -13.71 4.52
N ALA A 24 4.36 -14.57 5.17
CA ALA A 24 3.91 -15.47 6.22
C ALA A 24 3.45 -14.73 7.48
N ARG A 25 3.86 -13.47 7.65
CA ARG A 25 3.43 -12.59 8.75
C ARG A 25 2.20 -11.75 8.40
N GLY A 26 1.63 -11.92 7.21
CA GLY A 26 0.43 -11.25 6.73
C GLY A 26 0.67 -9.85 6.19
N ALA A 27 1.47 -9.04 6.89
CA ALA A 27 1.94 -7.77 6.36
C ALA A 27 3.39 -7.50 6.70
N TYR A 28 4.11 -6.86 5.77
CA TYR A 28 5.53 -6.60 5.91
C TYR A 28 5.95 -5.40 5.06
N VAL A 29 7.06 -4.79 5.45
CA VAL A 29 7.69 -3.67 4.73
C VAL A 29 8.33 -4.20 3.45
N LEU A 30 7.92 -3.64 2.31
CA LEU A 30 8.49 -3.91 0.99
C LEU A 30 9.54 -2.89 0.61
N ALA A 31 9.28 -1.62 0.88
CA ALA A 31 10.20 -0.52 0.63
C ALA A 31 10.11 0.43 1.82
N ASP A 32 11.21 1.08 2.15
CA ASP A 32 11.26 1.97 3.29
C ASP A 32 12.02 3.24 2.93
N ALA A 33 11.81 4.29 3.73
CA ALA A 33 12.60 5.50 3.61
C ALA A 33 14.07 5.19 3.90
N ALA A 34 14.98 5.94 3.28
CA ALA A 34 16.40 5.83 3.61
C ALA A 34 16.64 6.31 5.06
N GLY A 35 17.46 5.54 5.80
CA GLY A 35 17.77 5.79 7.21
C GLY A 35 16.81 5.12 8.19
N ASP A 36 17.10 5.24 9.50
CA ASP A 36 16.32 4.62 10.58
C ASP A 36 15.23 5.56 11.14
N GLU A 37 14.85 6.59 10.38
CA GLU A 37 13.86 7.57 10.81
C GLU A 37 12.43 7.06 10.61
N THR A 38 11.50 7.56 11.42
CA THR A 38 10.08 7.24 11.27
C THR A 38 9.56 7.78 9.92
N PRO A 39 8.85 6.97 9.11
CA PRO A 39 8.29 7.43 7.84
C PRO A 39 7.28 8.55 8.06
N GLU A 40 7.22 9.49 7.11
CA GLU A 40 6.23 10.56 7.06
C GLU A 40 4.88 10.07 6.53
N LEU A 41 4.91 9.02 5.71
CA LEU A 41 3.76 8.41 5.06
C LEU A 41 3.97 6.90 4.90
N ILE A 42 2.92 6.11 5.16
CA ILE A 42 2.91 4.68 4.82
C ILE A 42 1.89 4.42 3.71
N LEU A 43 2.36 3.92 2.58
CA LEU A 43 1.54 3.36 1.51
C LEU A 43 1.28 1.88 1.83
N ILE A 44 0.02 1.50 1.98
CA ILE A 44 -0.39 0.13 2.26
C ILE A 44 -1.14 -0.40 1.05
N ALA A 45 -0.68 -1.51 0.48
CA ALA A 45 -1.33 -2.09 -0.70
C ALA A 45 -1.42 -3.61 -0.60
N SER A 46 -2.29 -4.20 -1.41
CA SER A 46 -2.45 -5.64 -1.54
C SER A 46 -2.51 -6.04 -3.02
N GLY A 47 -2.20 -7.31 -3.31
CA GLY A 47 -2.39 -7.88 -4.65
C GLY A 47 -1.73 -7.09 -5.79
N SER A 48 -2.53 -6.75 -6.80
CA SER A 48 -2.10 -6.04 -8.01
C SER A 48 -1.67 -4.60 -7.76
N GLU A 49 -2.20 -3.95 -6.72
CA GLU A 49 -1.97 -2.52 -6.47
C GLU A 49 -0.62 -2.26 -5.80
N VAL A 50 0.07 -3.30 -5.33
CA VAL A 50 1.42 -3.18 -4.74
C VAL A 50 2.41 -2.54 -5.71
N ALA A 51 2.32 -2.85 -7.00
CA ALA A 51 3.20 -2.26 -8.01
C ALA A 51 3.00 -0.74 -8.11
N LEU A 52 1.76 -0.27 -8.03
CA LEU A 52 1.42 1.16 -8.06
C LEU A 52 1.96 1.89 -6.82
N ALA A 53 1.87 1.25 -5.66
CA ALA A 53 2.42 1.80 -4.41
C ALA A 53 3.95 1.89 -4.43
N LEU A 54 4.65 0.90 -5.02
CA LEU A 54 6.09 0.95 -5.20
C LEU A 54 6.50 2.08 -6.15
N GLU A 55 5.83 2.22 -7.29
CA GLU A 55 6.14 3.31 -8.24
C GLU A 55 5.91 4.69 -7.62
N ALA A 56 4.81 4.86 -6.87
CA ALA A 56 4.56 6.10 -6.13
C ALA A 56 5.63 6.36 -5.06
N HIS A 57 6.09 5.31 -4.35
CA HIS A 57 7.17 5.42 -3.38
C HIS A 57 8.48 5.92 -3.99
N GLU A 58 8.91 5.38 -5.13
CA GLU A 58 10.14 5.83 -5.81
C GLU A 58 10.07 7.32 -6.18
N ARG A 59 8.91 7.78 -6.67
CA ARG A 59 8.67 9.19 -7.00
C ARG A 59 8.71 10.08 -5.76
N LEU A 60 8.01 9.68 -4.70
CA LEU A 60 8.01 10.38 -3.41
C LEU A 60 9.43 10.45 -2.82
N ALA A 61 10.19 9.36 -2.88
CA ALA A 61 11.57 9.31 -2.42
C ALA A 61 12.46 10.27 -3.22
N ALA A 62 12.29 10.36 -4.54
CA ALA A 62 13.00 11.34 -5.38
C ALA A 62 12.65 12.80 -5.04
N GLU A 63 11.45 13.05 -4.49
CA GLU A 63 11.03 14.35 -3.95
C GLU A 63 11.47 14.57 -2.47
N GLY A 64 12.22 13.64 -1.88
CA GLY A 64 12.70 13.71 -0.50
C GLY A 64 11.64 13.38 0.56
N VAL A 65 10.53 12.76 0.18
CA VAL A 65 9.51 12.27 1.12
C VAL A 65 9.94 10.91 1.67
N ARG A 66 10.01 10.80 3.00
CA ARG A 66 10.25 9.54 3.71
C ARG A 66 9.00 8.66 3.71
N SER A 67 8.71 8.03 2.56
CA SER A 67 7.58 7.13 2.43
C SER A 67 7.99 5.66 2.65
N ARG A 68 7.07 4.86 3.18
CA ARG A 68 7.22 3.40 3.35
C ARG A 68 6.14 2.69 2.55
N VAL A 69 6.47 1.53 1.96
CA VAL A 69 5.50 0.63 1.32
C VAL A 69 5.33 -0.63 2.15
N VAL A 70 4.09 -0.93 2.53
CA VAL A 70 3.69 -2.15 3.23
C VAL A 70 2.79 -2.98 2.32
N ASN A 71 3.16 -4.24 2.13
CA ASN A 71 2.27 -5.23 1.53
C ASN A 71 1.42 -5.88 2.63
N LEU A 72 0.12 -5.64 2.63
CA LEU A 72 -0.85 -6.19 3.60
C LEU A 72 -1.64 -7.35 2.97
N ALA A 73 -0.94 -8.44 2.64
CA ALA A 73 -1.51 -9.61 1.96
C ALA A 73 -2.54 -10.40 2.79
N SER A 74 -2.46 -10.37 4.12
CA SER A 74 -3.43 -11.05 4.99
C SER A 74 -3.63 -10.32 6.31
N TRP A 75 -4.80 -9.70 6.46
CA TRP A 75 -5.21 -9.00 7.67
C TRP A 75 -5.29 -9.93 8.87
N GLN A 76 -5.71 -11.17 8.64
CA GLN A 76 -5.87 -12.19 9.68
C GLN A 76 -4.51 -12.63 10.24
N LEU A 77 -3.54 -12.90 9.37
CA LEU A 77 -2.19 -13.27 9.80
C LEU A 77 -1.49 -12.09 10.48
N PHE A 78 -1.60 -10.89 9.92
CA PHE A 78 -1.00 -9.69 10.50
C PHE A 78 -1.63 -9.33 11.85
N GLY A 79 -2.95 -9.44 11.97
CA GLY A 79 -3.67 -9.22 13.22
C GLY A 79 -3.34 -10.21 14.34
N ARG A 80 -2.71 -11.35 14.03
CA ARG A 80 -2.22 -12.34 15.01
C ARG A 80 -0.76 -12.12 15.42
N GLN A 81 -0.03 -11.24 14.75
CA GLN A 81 1.34 -10.93 15.12
C GLN A 81 1.38 -10.17 16.45
N ASP A 82 2.48 -10.31 17.17
CA ASP A 82 2.70 -9.57 18.41
C ASP A 82 2.70 -8.04 18.18
N ALA A 83 2.53 -7.28 19.27
CA ALA A 83 2.46 -5.83 19.20
C ALA A 83 3.75 -5.19 18.67
N ALA A 84 4.91 -5.75 19.00
CA ALA A 84 6.20 -5.21 18.58
C ALA A 84 6.38 -5.33 17.06
N TYR A 85 5.98 -6.46 16.47
CA TYR A 85 6.02 -6.64 15.03
C TYR A 85 5.04 -5.73 14.31
N ARG A 86 3.80 -5.61 14.81
CA ARG A 86 2.82 -4.70 14.21
C ARG A 86 3.29 -3.25 14.27
N GLU A 87 3.92 -2.83 15.37
CA GLU A 87 4.54 -1.50 15.51
C GLU A 87 5.72 -1.32 14.55
N SER A 88 6.54 -2.35 14.33
CA SER A 88 7.65 -2.27 13.38
C SER A 88 7.21 -2.09 11.93
N VAL A 89 6.01 -2.57 11.57
CA VAL A 89 5.45 -2.45 10.20
C VAL A 89 4.63 -1.16 10.06
N LEU A 90 3.72 -0.90 11.00
CA LEU A 90 2.80 0.24 11.01
C LEU A 90 2.99 1.08 12.28
N PRO A 91 4.11 1.80 12.43
CA PRO A 91 4.43 2.55 13.64
C PRO A 91 3.34 3.58 13.96
N ALA A 92 2.91 3.63 15.22
CA ALA A 92 1.87 4.55 15.68
C ALA A 92 2.27 6.03 15.51
N ALA A 93 3.58 6.30 15.54
CA ALA A 93 4.14 7.63 15.26
C ALA A 93 3.84 8.11 13.82
N CYS A 94 3.69 7.20 12.85
CA CYS A 94 3.27 7.53 11.50
C CYS A 94 1.76 7.35 11.33
N ARG A 95 1.02 8.45 11.51
CA ARG A 95 -0.44 8.47 11.41
C ARG A 95 -0.97 8.66 9.98
N ARG A 96 -0.13 9.20 9.10
CA ARG A 96 -0.47 9.42 7.69
C ARG A 96 -0.29 8.12 6.94
N ARG A 97 -1.39 7.54 6.48
CA ARG A 97 -1.40 6.23 5.83
C ARG A 97 -2.36 6.26 4.65
N LEU A 98 -1.93 5.71 3.51
CA LEU A 98 -2.75 5.61 2.30
C LEU A 98 -2.90 4.14 1.92
N ALA A 99 -4.12 3.60 1.98
CA ALA A 99 -4.42 2.28 1.44
C ALA A 99 -4.71 2.33 -0.06
N VAL A 100 -4.26 1.32 -0.80
CA VAL A 100 -4.54 1.15 -2.23
C VAL A 100 -4.94 -0.29 -2.49
N GLU A 101 -6.20 -0.51 -2.86
CA GLU A 101 -6.72 -1.83 -3.19
C GLU A 101 -7.91 -1.71 -4.16
N ALA A 102 -7.92 -2.51 -5.23
CA ALA A 102 -9.05 -2.62 -6.14
C ALA A 102 -10.19 -3.45 -5.53
N GLY A 103 -10.67 -3.01 -4.37
CA GLY A 103 -11.71 -3.60 -3.54
C GLY A 103 -12.45 -2.53 -2.74
N VAL A 104 -13.45 -2.95 -1.97
CA VAL A 104 -14.24 -2.02 -1.13
C VAL A 104 -13.35 -1.39 -0.05
N SER A 105 -13.56 -0.11 0.24
CA SER A 105 -12.81 0.62 1.27
C SER A 105 -13.11 0.14 2.69
N PHE A 106 -14.30 -0.45 2.90
CA PHE A 106 -14.80 -0.89 4.19
C PHE A 106 -13.79 -1.74 4.97
N GLY A 107 -13.48 -1.31 6.19
CA GLY A 107 -12.62 -2.04 7.13
C GLY A 107 -11.15 -1.64 7.07
N TRP A 108 -10.71 -0.93 6.02
CA TRP A 108 -9.33 -0.42 5.93
C TRP A 108 -9.02 0.59 7.04
N GLU A 109 -10.03 1.27 7.61
CA GLU A 109 -9.84 2.22 8.71
C GLU A 109 -9.10 1.58 9.91
N ARG A 110 -9.26 0.25 10.10
CA ARG A 110 -8.55 -0.54 11.12
C ARG A 110 -7.02 -0.40 11.05
N TRP A 111 -6.47 -0.24 9.85
CA TRP A 111 -5.01 -0.18 9.63
C TRP A 111 -4.50 1.24 9.39
N LEU A 112 -5.40 2.17 9.06
CA LEU A 112 -5.03 3.53 8.68
C LEU A 112 -5.14 4.54 9.82
N GLY A 113 -6.03 4.31 10.78
CA GLY A 113 -6.31 5.29 11.83
C GLY A 113 -7.10 6.49 11.31
N ASP A 114 -7.09 7.58 12.05
CA ASP A 114 -7.93 8.76 11.84
C ASP A 114 -7.39 9.76 10.81
N GLN A 115 -6.12 9.67 10.44
CA GLN A 115 -5.49 10.44 9.35
C GLN A 115 -5.25 9.58 8.10
N GLY A 116 -5.98 8.47 8.03
CA GLY A 116 -5.94 7.52 6.95
C GLY A 116 -6.68 7.99 5.72
N GLU A 117 -6.22 7.55 4.56
CA GLU A 117 -6.92 7.72 3.30
C GLU A 117 -6.92 6.42 2.48
N ILE A 118 -7.91 6.25 1.61
CA ILE A 118 -8.13 4.99 0.88
C ILE A 118 -8.39 5.29 -0.59
N ILE A 119 -7.64 4.63 -1.48
CA ILE A 119 -7.98 4.46 -2.89
C ILE A 119 -8.59 3.05 -3.00
N GLY A 120 -9.92 3.03 -3.07
CA GLY A 120 -10.74 1.82 -3.17
C GLY A 120 -11.88 1.99 -4.18
N LEU A 121 -12.71 0.96 -4.31
CA LEU A 121 -13.85 0.91 -5.22
C LEU A 121 -15.14 0.57 -4.47
N ASP A 122 -15.88 1.61 -4.06
CA ASP A 122 -17.12 1.51 -3.26
C ASP A 122 -18.41 1.45 -4.09
N ARG A 123 -18.27 1.19 -5.39
CA ARG A 123 -19.36 1.03 -6.33
C ARG A 123 -19.13 -0.18 -7.22
N TYR A 124 -20.16 -0.61 -7.93
CA TYR A 124 -20.00 -1.66 -8.94
C TYR A 124 -19.00 -1.26 -10.03
N GLY A 125 -18.36 -2.29 -10.61
CA GLY A 125 -17.52 -2.12 -11.78
C GLY A 125 -18.31 -1.74 -13.04
N ALA A 126 -17.61 -1.68 -14.17
CA ALA A 126 -18.20 -1.41 -15.47
C ALA A 126 -17.66 -2.38 -16.52
N SER A 127 -18.34 -2.45 -17.67
CA SER A 127 -17.89 -3.26 -18.80
C SER A 127 -16.93 -2.45 -19.68
N ALA A 128 -15.64 -2.66 -19.52
CA ALA A 128 -14.58 -2.11 -20.37
C ALA A 128 -13.28 -2.92 -20.18
N PRO A 129 -12.25 -2.75 -21.04
CA PRO A 129 -10.94 -3.34 -20.82
C PRO A 129 -10.35 -2.93 -19.46
N ALA A 130 -9.60 -3.84 -18.82
CA ALA A 130 -9.09 -3.63 -17.46
C ALA A 130 -8.25 -2.36 -17.32
N GLY A 131 -7.33 -2.06 -18.26
CA GLY A 131 -6.53 -0.83 -18.21
C GLY A 131 -7.40 0.43 -18.17
N THR A 132 -8.42 0.51 -19.03
CA THR A 132 -9.38 1.62 -19.03
C THR A 132 -10.13 1.73 -17.71
N LEU A 133 -10.54 0.61 -17.11
CA LEU A 133 -11.22 0.62 -15.81
C LEU A 133 -10.29 1.09 -14.69
N PHE A 134 -9.05 0.62 -14.65
CA PHE A 134 -8.06 1.03 -13.64
C PHE A 134 -7.79 2.53 -13.72
N ASP A 135 -7.61 3.08 -14.92
CA ASP A 135 -7.43 4.51 -15.13
C ASP A 135 -8.65 5.31 -14.64
N GLN A 136 -9.86 4.91 -15.06
CA GLN A 136 -11.11 5.60 -14.72
C GLN A 136 -11.47 5.48 -13.22
N PHE A 137 -11.06 4.40 -12.57
CA PHE A 137 -11.28 4.20 -11.15
C PHE A 137 -10.14 4.74 -10.27
N GLY A 138 -9.09 5.31 -10.87
CA GLY A 138 -8.00 5.95 -10.15
C GLY A 138 -6.95 4.99 -9.59
N PHE A 139 -6.88 3.76 -10.11
CA PHE A 139 -5.82 2.81 -9.77
C PHE A 139 -4.60 3.00 -10.69
N THR A 140 -3.97 4.16 -10.57
CA THR A 140 -2.77 4.54 -11.32
C THR A 140 -1.69 5.04 -10.36
N ALA A 141 -0.41 4.85 -10.72
CA ALA A 141 0.70 5.36 -9.91
C ALA A 141 0.65 6.88 -9.76
N ASP A 142 0.19 7.60 -10.78
CA ASP A 142 -0.05 9.05 -10.74
C ASP A 142 -1.07 9.43 -9.67
N ASN A 143 -2.21 8.73 -9.61
CA ASN A 143 -3.21 9.03 -8.59
C ASN A 143 -2.71 8.66 -7.20
N VAL A 144 -2.05 7.51 -7.02
CA VAL A 144 -1.45 7.13 -5.73
C VAL A 144 -0.45 8.19 -5.26
N HIS A 145 0.42 8.66 -6.15
CA HIS A 145 1.38 9.74 -5.87
C HIS A 145 0.67 11.06 -5.50
N ALA A 146 -0.34 11.47 -6.26
CA ALA A 146 -1.08 12.71 -5.99
C ALA A 146 -1.81 12.67 -4.64
N ARG A 147 -2.48 11.55 -4.33
CA ARG A 147 -3.19 11.35 -3.05
C ARG A 147 -2.21 11.27 -1.88
N ALA A 148 -1.07 10.61 -2.07
CA ALA A 148 0.02 10.60 -1.07
C ALA A 148 0.49 12.01 -0.70
N LYS A 149 0.67 12.88 -1.70
CA LYS A 149 1.06 14.29 -1.46
C LYS A 149 -0.05 15.08 -0.78
N ALA A 150 -1.31 14.88 -1.16
CA ALA A 150 -2.45 15.50 -0.51
C ALA A 150 -2.53 15.15 0.99
N VAL A 151 -2.32 13.88 1.36
CA VAL A 151 -2.24 13.43 2.76
C VAL A 151 -1.10 14.11 3.54
N LEU A 152 -0.01 14.45 2.86
CA LEU A 152 1.13 15.18 3.43
C LEU A 152 0.93 16.71 3.47
N ASN A 153 -0.16 17.24 2.89
CA ASN A 153 -0.36 18.67 2.63
C ASN A 153 0.79 19.30 1.81
N ARG A 154 1.23 18.61 0.74
CA ARG A 154 2.31 19.05 -0.16
C ARG A 154 1.87 19.04 -1.63
#